data_AF-A0A2Z6RUA2-F1
#
_entry.id   AF-A0A2Z6RUA2-F1
#
_cell.length_a   1.000
_cell.length_b   1.000
_cell.length_c   1.000
_cell.angle_alpha   90.00
_cell.angle_beta   90.00
_cell.angle_gamma   90.00
#
_symmetry.space_group_name_H-M   'P 1'
#
loop_
_entity.id
_entity.type
_entity.pdbx_description
1 polymer ?
#
loop_
_entity_poly.entity_id
_entity_poly.type
_entity_poly.pdbx_seq_one_letter_code
_entity_poly.pdbx_strand_id
1 'polypeptide(L)'
;MSFLRVFRRGNETPVEKLARKCGKMPMTLPIVLQNNDIATNVLYAVKNMMTVDDPTIVIQWNDPGFNDVPAMPGCRNGVAGQTKNAIVTVFTTNRGTDIKGLNTVFLFKTNDDLGQCENNLPQWSRHQNGIPDVCVSAVVVHKLTLSGQIDVAPFDYAFNQNR
;
A
#
# COMPACT_ATOMS: atom_id res chain seq x y z
N MET A 1 2.46 17.52 -29.55
CA MET A 1 2.00 18.57 -28.60
C MET A 1 2.23 18.06 -27.18
N SER A 2 3.12 18.69 -26.42
CA SER A 2 3.48 18.27 -25.05
C SER A 2 2.67 19.08 -24.03
N PHE A 3 1.71 18.43 -23.37
CA PHE A 3 0.96 19.02 -22.26
C PHE A 3 1.71 18.78 -20.93
N LEU A 4 2.88 19.42 -20.76
CA LEU A 4 3.41 19.62 -19.40
C LEU A 4 2.61 20.74 -18.75
N ARG A 5 1.53 20.40 -18.03
CA ARG A 5 0.92 21.34 -17.09
C ARG A 5 1.93 21.64 -15.98
N VAL A 6 2.36 22.89 -15.91
CA VAL A 6 3.17 23.45 -14.84
C VAL A 6 2.32 23.45 -13.57
N PHE A 7 2.44 22.41 -12.75
CA PHE A 7 1.97 22.46 -11.36
C PHE A 7 2.81 23.54 -10.65
N ARG A 8 2.16 24.64 -10.23
CA ARG A 8 2.80 25.64 -9.36
C ARG A 8 3.15 24.94 -8.04
N ARG A 9 4.44 24.67 -7.81
CA ARG A 9 5.01 23.90 -6.69
C ARG A 9 4.55 24.32 -5.27
N GLY A 10 3.91 25.48 -5.10
CA GLY A 10 3.52 26.03 -3.79
C GLY A 10 2.19 25.50 -3.21
N ASN A 11 1.25 25.05 -4.05
CA ASN A 11 -0.11 24.65 -3.63
C ASN A 11 -0.51 23.23 -4.06
N GLU A 12 0.47 22.40 -4.42
CA GLU A 12 0.24 21.03 -4.88
C GLU A 12 -0.18 20.14 -3.70
N THR A 13 -1.33 19.47 -3.81
CA THR A 13 -1.76 18.48 -2.84
C THR A 13 -0.78 17.29 -2.80
N PRO A 14 -0.73 16.52 -1.69
CA PRO A 14 0.07 15.29 -1.63
C PRO A 14 -0.16 14.34 -2.81
N VAL A 15 -1.42 14.15 -3.22
CA VAL A 15 -1.77 13.30 -4.36
C VAL A 15 -1.25 13.85 -5.69
N GLU A 16 -1.40 15.15 -5.95
CA GLU A 16 -0.85 15.78 -7.17
C GLU A 16 0.67 15.65 -7.23
N LYS A 17 1.35 15.86 -6.09
CA LYS A 17 2.80 15.72 -5.99
C LYS A 17 3.28 14.30 -6.23
N LEU A 18 2.52 13.33 -5.72
CA LEU A 18 2.79 11.91 -5.95
C LEU A 18 2.57 11.57 -7.43
N ALA A 19 1.46 12.01 -8.03
CA ALA A 19 1.14 11.80 -9.44
C ALA A 19 2.25 12.33 -10.35
N ARG A 20 2.73 13.55 -10.08
CA ARG A 20 3.85 14.15 -10.81
C ARG A 20 5.14 13.34 -10.67
N LYS A 21 5.43 12.77 -9.50
CA LYS A 21 6.60 11.90 -9.29
C LYS A 21 6.49 10.55 -10.01
N CYS A 22 5.27 10.08 -10.25
CA CYS A 22 4.99 8.90 -11.06
C CYS A 22 4.85 9.19 -12.56
N GLY A 23 4.89 10.47 -12.98
CA GLY A 23 4.59 10.86 -14.36
C GLY A 23 3.13 10.59 -14.78
N LYS A 24 2.19 10.56 -13.82
CA LYS A 24 0.77 10.24 -14.01
C LYS A 24 -0.12 11.46 -13.68
N MET A 25 -1.41 11.37 -14.02
CA MET A 25 -2.42 12.31 -13.53
C MET A 25 -2.95 11.84 -12.17
N PRO A 26 -3.41 12.74 -11.27
CA PRO A 26 -3.95 12.36 -9.95
C PRO A 26 -5.01 11.25 -10.03
N MET A 27 -5.97 11.39 -10.95
CA MET A 27 -7.08 10.43 -11.11
C MET A 27 -6.66 9.09 -11.73
N THR A 28 -5.45 8.99 -12.28
CA THR A 28 -4.92 7.75 -12.88
C THR A 28 -3.94 7.03 -11.96
N LEU A 29 -3.70 7.56 -10.76
CA LEU A 29 -3.03 6.81 -9.70
C LEU A 29 -3.93 5.66 -9.23
N PRO A 30 -3.36 4.54 -8.75
CA PRO A 30 -4.11 3.53 -8.03
C PRO A 30 -4.90 4.15 -6.86
N ILE A 31 -6.09 3.59 -6.57
CA ILE A 31 -7.06 4.15 -5.61
C ILE A 31 -6.40 4.49 -4.26
N VAL A 32 -5.56 3.59 -3.74
CA VAL A 32 -4.82 3.79 -2.47
C VAL A 32 -3.95 5.06 -2.47
N LEU A 33 -3.42 5.46 -3.62
CA LEU A 33 -2.57 6.63 -3.78
C LEU A 33 -3.35 7.93 -4.09
N GLN A 34 -4.68 7.85 -4.22
CA GLN A 34 -5.58 9.01 -4.39
C GLN A 34 -6.03 9.61 -3.05
N ASN A 35 -5.64 9.01 -1.92
CA ASN A 35 -5.90 9.54 -0.58
C ASN A 35 -4.75 10.45 -0.11
N ASN A 36 -5.05 11.67 0.35
CA ASN A 36 -4.04 12.65 0.75
C ASN A 36 -3.20 12.23 1.97
N ASP A 37 -3.77 11.52 2.93
CA ASP A 37 -3.05 11.08 4.12
C ASP A 37 -2.06 9.97 3.77
N ILE A 38 -2.51 8.98 2.98
CA ILE A 38 -1.65 7.91 2.47
C ILE A 38 -0.56 8.50 1.57
N ALA A 39 -0.91 9.37 0.63
CA ALA A 39 0.05 10.03 -0.25
C ALA A 39 1.10 10.84 0.54
N THR A 40 0.69 11.50 1.64
CA THR A 40 1.63 12.20 2.53
C THR A 40 2.64 11.25 3.16
N ASN A 41 2.20 10.07 3.59
CA ASN A 41 3.08 9.06 4.20
C ASN A 41 4.00 8.40 3.18
N VAL A 42 3.52 8.13 1.97
CA VAL A 42 4.36 7.63 0.86
C VAL A 42 5.43 8.66 0.49
N LEU A 43 5.06 9.93 0.31
CA LEU A 43 6.03 11.00 0.03
C LEU A 43 7.05 11.17 1.15
N TYR A 44 6.64 10.99 2.41
CA TYR A 44 7.55 10.99 3.55
C TYR A 44 8.55 9.83 3.49
N ALA A 45 8.09 8.61 3.23
CA ALA A 45 8.95 7.42 3.09
C ALA A 45 9.95 7.60 1.93
N VAL A 46 9.47 7.97 0.75
CA VAL A 46 10.29 8.20 -0.46
C VAL A 46 11.38 9.25 -0.22
N LYS A 47 11.05 10.33 0.49
CA LYS A 47 11.98 11.43 0.72
C LYS A 47 13.02 11.09 1.79
N ASN A 48 12.60 10.52 2.91
CA ASN A 48 13.41 10.49 4.13
C ASN A 48 13.95 9.11 4.48
N MET A 49 13.42 8.02 3.90
CA MET A 49 13.70 6.66 4.37
C MET A 49 14.11 5.69 3.25
N MET A 50 13.61 5.89 2.03
CA MET A 50 13.90 5.02 0.89
C MET A 50 15.23 5.36 0.20
N THR A 51 16.03 4.32 -0.03
CA THR A 51 17.08 4.32 -1.06
C THR A 51 16.52 3.99 -2.44
N VAL A 52 17.32 4.16 -3.49
CA VAL A 52 16.93 3.74 -4.85
C VAL A 52 16.69 2.22 -4.82
N ASP A 53 15.64 1.78 -5.50
CA ASP A 53 15.17 0.39 -5.58
C ASP A 53 14.56 -0.20 -4.30
N ASP A 54 14.50 0.55 -3.18
CA ASP A 54 13.74 0.13 -1.99
C ASP A 54 12.27 -0.08 -2.39
N PRO A 55 11.68 -1.27 -2.12
CA PRO A 55 10.25 -1.46 -2.28
C PRO A 55 9.47 -0.97 -1.05
N THR A 56 8.28 -0.43 -1.28
CA THR A 56 7.35 -0.06 -0.21
C THR A 56 5.94 -0.51 -0.55
N ILE A 57 5.36 -1.36 0.29
CA ILE A 57 3.96 -1.76 0.17
C ILE A 57 3.07 -0.64 0.72
N VAL A 58 2.01 -0.30 0.00
CA VAL A 58 1.01 0.69 0.41
C VAL A 58 -0.38 0.05 0.34
N ILE A 59 -1.12 0.10 1.45
CA ILE A 59 -2.41 -0.59 1.60
C ILE A 59 -3.48 0.39 2.04
N GLN A 60 -4.61 0.35 1.35
CA GLN A 60 -5.88 0.88 1.83
C GLN A 60 -6.74 -0.28 2.33
N TRP A 61 -6.83 -0.44 3.66
CA TRP A 61 -7.64 -1.48 4.29
C TRP A 61 -9.13 -1.30 4.01
N ASN A 62 -9.87 -2.41 4.07
CA ASN A 62 -11.31 -2.45 3.93
C ASN A 62 -11.93 -2.96 5.23
N ASP A 63 -12.50 -2.07 6.04
CA ASP A 63 -13.07 -2.44 7.34
C ASP A 63 -14.16 -3.53 7.24
N PRO A 64 -15.08 -3.53 6.26
CA PRO A 64 -15.98 -4.66 6.02
C PRO A 64 -15.30 -6.02 5.88
N GLY A 65 -14.06 -6.08 5.37
CA GLY A 65 -13.30 -7.34 5.21
C GLY A 65 -12.84 -7.98 6.52
N PHE A 66 -13.00 -7.29 7.64
CA PHE A 66 -12.73 -7.79 9.00
C PHE A 66 -13.95 -7.72 9.90
N ASN A 67 -15.11 -7.32 9.38
CA ASN A 67 -16.35 -7.13 10.14
C ASN A 67 -17.55 -7.75 9.41
N ASP A 68 -17.30 -8.81 8.64
CA ASP A 68 -18.31 -9.54 7.87
C ASP A 68 -19.27 -10.35 8.76
N VAL A 69 -18.80 -10.78 9.95
CA VAL A 69 -19.62 -11.48 10.96
C VAL A 69 -19.86 -10.56 12.16
N PRO A 70 -21.12 -10.10 12.41
CA PRO A 70 -21.42 -9.15 13.49
C PRO A 70 -21.09 -9.65 14.91
N ALA A 71 -21.15 -10.97 15.13
CA ALA A 71 -20.87 -11.57 16.43
C ALA A 71 -19.39 -11.51 16.82
N MET A 72 -18.48 -11.25 15.87
CA MET A 72 -17.04 -11.17 16.13
C MET A 72 -16.38 -10.06 15.31
N PRO A 73 -16.58 -8.79 15.69
CA PRO A 73 -16.02 -7.65 14.97
C PRO A 73 -14.48 -7.64 15.03
N GLY A 74 -13.86 -7.12 13.97
CA GLY A 74 -12.41 -7.05 13.80
C GLY A 74 -11.74 -8.37 13.38
N CYS A 75 -12.50 -9.45 13.23
CA CYS A 75 -12.04 -10.74 12.74
C CYS A 75 -12.75 -11.10 11.44
N ARG A 76 -11.98 -11.32 10.37
CA ARG A 76 -12.50 -11.87 9.12
C ARG A 76 -13.14 -13.23 9.38
N ASN A 77 -14.27 -13.51 8.74
CA ASN A 77 -15.04 -14.76 8.87
C ASN A 77 -15.51 -15.05 10.31
N GLY A 78 -15.42 -14.07 11.22
CA GLY A 78 -15.62 -14.29 12.65
C GLY A 78 -14.68 -15.33 13.27
N VAL A 79 -13.45 -15.45 12.76
CA VAL A 79 -12.45 -16.38 13.28
C VAL A 79 -11.41 -15.64 14.12
N ALA A 80 -11.26 -16.04 15.38
CA ALA A 80 -10.26 -15.51 16.29
C ALA A 80 -8.86 -15.51 15.65
N GLY A 81 -8.20 -14.34 15.64
CA GLY A 81 -6.86 -14.20 15.08
C GLY A 81 -6.79 -13.81 13.60
N GLN A 82 -7.89 -13.89 12.83
CA GLN A 82 -7.95 -13.38 11.45
C GLN A 82 -8.17 -11.86 11.41
N THR A 83 -7.25 -11.12 12.02
CA THR A 83 -7.36 -9.67 12.24
C THR A 83 -6.45 -8.88 11.31
N LYS A 84 -6.73 -7.59 11.10
CA LYS A 84 -5.79 -6.67 10.44
C LYS A 84 -4.40 -6.73 11.08
N ASN A 85 -4.34 -6.78 12.41
CA ASN A 85 -3.08 -6.83 13.15
C ASN A 85 -2.26 -8.10 12.85
N ALA A 86 -2.92 -9.24 12.56
CA ALA A 86 -2.22 -10.46 12.17
C ALA A 86 -1.49 -10.28 10.83
N ILE A 87 -2.11 -9.61 9.84
CA ILE A 87 -1.47 -9.28 8.56
C ILE A 87 -0.32 -8.28 8.78
N VAL A 88 -0.55 -7.22 9.56
CA VAL A 88 0.49 -6.25 9.92
C VAL A 88 1.71 -6.93 10.55
N THR A 89 1.48 -7.89 11.45
CA THR A 89 2.55 -8.65 12.11
C THR A 89 3.38 -9.44 11.11
N VAL A 90 2.77 -9.95 10.03
CA VAL A 90 3.52 -10.58 8.92
C VAL A 90 4.46 -9.56 8.28
N PHE A 91 3.98 -8.35 7.95
CA PHE A 91 4.85 -7.32 7.37
C PHE A 91 6.03 -6.98 8.28
N THR A 92 5.77 -6.72 9.56
CA THR A 92 6.82 -6.25 10.49
C THR A 92 7.79 -7.35 10.89
N THR A 93 7.34 -8.61 10.96
CA THR A 93 8.23 -9.76 11.22
C THR A 93 9.09 -10.10 10.00
N ASN A 94 8.61 -9.82 8.78
CA ASN A 94 9.36 -9.99 7.54
C ASN A 94 10.11 -8.72 7.12
N ARG A 95 10.66 -7.98 8.11
CA ARG A 95 11.53 -6.80 7.92
C ARG A 95 10.85 -5.56 7.31
N GLY A 96 9.54 -5.57 7.16
CA GLY A 96 8.77 -4.38 6.81
C GLY A 96 8.79 -3.37 7.95
N THR A 97 9.24 -2.15 7.68
CA THR A 97 9.12 -1.03 8.63
C THR A 97 7.79 -0.33 8.40
N ASP A 98 6.90 -0.35 9.39
CA ASP A 98 5.65 0.42 9.37
C ASP A 98 5.94 1.91 9.54
N ILE A 99 5.68 2.67 8.48
CA ILE A 99 5.95 4.10 8.44
C ILE A 99 4.94 4.81 9.34
N LYS A 100 5.46 5.43 10.39
CA LYS A 100 4.72 6.18 11.42
C LYS A 100 3.74 5.33 12.27
N GLY A 101 3.81 3.99 12.21
CA GLY A 101 2.95 3.13 13.02
C GLY A 101 1.46 3.17 12.61
N LEU A 102 1.18 3.56 11.36
CA LEU A 102 -0.20 3.72 10.85
C LEU A 102 -0.72 2.46 10.17
N ASN A 103 0.10 1.42 10.05
CA ASN A 103 -0.22 0.15 9.42
C ASN A 103 -0.62 0.26 7.94
N THR A 104 -0.18 1.29 7.22
CA THR A 104 -0.61 1.55 5.82
C THR A 104 0.52 1.57 4.81
N VAL A 105 1.74 1.88 5.25
CA VAL A 105 2.92 2.00 4.39
C VAL A 105 4.03 1.21 5.04
N PHE A 106 4.51 0.17 4.36
CA PHE A 106 5.53 -0.75 4.88
C PHE A 106 6.75 -0.72 3.96
N LEU A 107 7.86 -0.20 4.47
CA LEU A 107 9.13 -0.09 3.75
C LEU A 107 9.94 -1.37 3.91
N PHE A 108 10.44 -1.90 2.81
CA PHE A 108 11.39 -3.01 2.76
C PHE A 108 12.72 -2.50 2.21
N LYS A 109 13.83 -3.16 2.60
CA LYS A 109 15.18 -2.78 2.14
C LYS A 109 15.64 -3.55 0.93
N THR A 110 14.98 -4.64 0.60
CA THR A 110 15.27 -5.46 -0.59
C THR A 110 13.96 -6.00 -1.18
N ASN A 111 13.96 -6.29 -2.49
CA ASN A 111 12.86 -7.02 -3.11
C ASN A 111 12.75 -8.47 -2.57
N ASP A 112 13.85 -9.05 -2.09
CA ASP A 112 13.85 -10.38 -1.48
C ASP A 112 13.06 -10.39 -0.17
N ASP A 113 13.26 -9.40 0.71
CA ASP A 113 12.49 -9.28 1.96
C ASP A 113 10.99 -9.08 1.66
N LEU A 114 10.65 -8.29 0.65
CA LEU A 114 9.27 -8.13 0.18
C LEU A 114 8.71 -9.46 -0.34
N GLY A 115 9.46 -10.20 -1.16
CA GLY A 115 9.02 -11.48 -1.70
C GLY A 115 8.82 -12.55 -0.62
N GLN A 116 9.72 -12.60 0.37
CA GLN A 116 9.53 -13.47 1.55
C GLN A 116 8.29 -13.07 2.34
N CYS A 117 8.04 -11.77 2.49
CA CYS A 117 6.85 -11.28 3.14
C CYS A 117 5.56 -11.69 2.41
N GLU A 118 5.52 -11.53 1.08
CA GLU A 118 4.37 -11.95 0.25
C GLU A 118 4.05 -13.44 0.43
N ASN A 119 5.09 -14.29 0.44
CA ASN A 119 4.94 -15.73 0.61
C ASN A 119 4.42 -16.13 2.00
N ASN A 120 4.67 -15.31 3.02
CA ASN A 120 4.24 -15.55 4.39
C ASN A 120 2.85 -14.97 4.71
N LEU A 121 2.20 -14.29 3.76
CA LEU A 121 0.85 -13.79 3.96
C LEU A 121 -0.13 -14.94 4.15
N PRO A 122 -1.06 -14.82 5.12
CA PRO A 122 -1.96 -15.91 5.44
C PRO A 122 -2.95 -16.15 4.29
N GLN A 123 -3.23 -17.41 3.97
CA GLN A 123 -4.17 -17.74 2.89
C GLN A 123 -5.56 -17.11 3.09
N TRP A 124 -6.00 -16.92 4.34
CA TRP A 124 -7.30 -16.31 4.64
C TRP A 124 -7.36 -14.82 4.27
N SER A 125 -6.24 -14.11 4.07
CA SER A 125 -6.27 -12.71 3.62
C SER A 125 -6.58 -12.57 2.13
N ARG A 126 -6.61 -13.68 1.38
CA ARG A 126 -6.97 -13.67 -0.04
C ARG A 126 -8.47 -13.50 -0.25
N HIS A 127 -8.83 -13.11 -1.47
CA HIS A 127 -10.19 -12.99 -1.95
C HIS A 127 -10.99 -14.27 -1.67
N GLN A 128 -12.21 -14.09 -1.19
CA GLN A 128 -13.14 -15.17 -0.86
C GLN A 128 -14.52 -14.81 -1.43
N ASN A 129 -15.14 -15.76 -2.13
CA ASN A 129 -16.45 -15.51 -2.74
C ASN A 129 -17.50 -15.17 -1.67
N GLY A 130 -18.21 -14.07 -1.85
CA GLY A 130 -19.25 -13.61 -0.93
C GLY A 130 -18.74 -12.93 0.35
N ILE A 131 -17.42 -12.80 0.55
CA ILE A 131 -16.82 -12.14 1.71
C ILE A 131 -16.05 -10.90 1.23
N PRO A 132 -16.27 -9.70 1.80
CA PRO A 132 -15.54 -8.51 1.38
C PRO A 132 -14.02 -8.69 1.47
N ASP A 133 -13.24 -8.15 0.55
CA ASP A 133 -11.77 -8.26 0.59
C ASP A 133 -11.16 -7.52 1.78
N VAL A 134 -9.95 -7.92 2.21
CA VAL A 134 -9.26 -7.26 3.34
C VAL A 134 -8.75 -5.85 3.02
N CYS A 135 -8.57 -5.53 1.74
CA CYS A 135 -8.13 -4.22 1.28
C CYS A 135 -8.93 -3.78 0.04
N VAL A 136 -9.15 -2.47 -0.09
CA VAL A 136 -9.74 -1.86 -1.28
C VAL A 136 -8.71 -1.78 -2.41
N SER A 137 -7.46 -1.52 -2.07
CA SER A 137 -6.35 -1.39 -3.02
C SER A 137 -5.02 -1.57 -2.30
N ALA A 138 -4.09 -2.27 -2.94
CA ALA A 138 -2.72 -2.43 -2.48
C ALA A 138 -1.75 -2.31 -3.65
N VAL A 139 -0.62 -1.64 -3.44
CA VAL A 139 0.43 -1.43 -4.45
C VAL A 139 1.81 -1.52 -3.84
N VAL A 140 2.80 -1.81 -4.68
CA VAL A 140 4.21 -1.60 -4.36
C VAL A 140 4.68 -0.31 -5.03
N VAL A 141 5.36 0.52 -4.26
CA VAL A 141 6.01 1.75 -4.67
C VAL A 141 7.51 1.52 -4.67
N HIS A 142 8.17 1.78 -5.80
CA HIS A 142 9.63 1.74 -5.92
C HIS A 142 10.18 3.14 -6.17
N LYS A 143 11.27 3.48 -5.48
CA LYS A 143 11.99 4.74 -5.75
C LYS A 143 13.02 4.50 -6.85
N LEU A 144 12.79 5.08 -8.02
CA LEU A 144 13.64 4.87 -9.20
C LEU A 144 14.90 5.75 -9.19
N THR A 145 14.86 6.90 -8.54
CA THR A 145 15.95 7.88 -8.61
C THR A 145 16.18 8.60 -7.29
N LEU A 146 17.38 9.17 -7.12
CA LEU A 146 17.72 10.01 -5.97
C LEU A 146 16.82 11.26 -5.86
N SER A 147 16.33 11.79 -6.99
CA SER A 147 15.35 12.89 -7.02
C SER A 147 13.93 12.45 -6.61
N GLY A 148 13.74 11.15 -6.39
CA GLY A 148 12.52 10.53 -5.91
C GLY A 148 11.45 10.40 -6.99
N GLN A 149 11.85 10.08 -8.22
CA GLN A 149 10.92 9.52 -9.21
C GLN A 149 10.44 8.16 -8.71
N ILE A 150 9.17 7.85 -8.98
CA ILE A 150 8.49 6.71 -8.39
C ILE A 150 7.93 5.84 -9.51
N ASP A 151 8.08 4.52 -9.37
CA ASP A 151 7.26 3.55 -10.07
C ASP A 151 6.23 2.92 -9.13
N VAL A 152 5.11 2.48 -9.70
CA VAL A 152 4.02 1.86 -8.95
C VAL A 152 3.56 0.61 -9.66
N ALA A 153 3.67 -0.53 -8.97
CA ALA A 153 3.20 -1.83 -9.43
C ALA A 153 2.01 -2.31 -8.56
N PRO A 154 1.06 -3.08 -9.12
CA PRO A 154 0.02 -3.71 -8.32
C PRO A 154 0.59 -4.70 -7.31
N PHE A 155 0.01 -4.76 -6.10
CA PHE A 155 0.30 -5.77 -5.08
C PHE A 155 -0.88 -6.75 -4.95
N ASP A 156 -1.42 -7.16 -6.09
CA ASP A 156 -2.67 -7.90 -6.14
C ASP A 156 -2.49 -9.39 -5.82
N TYR A 157 -1.33 -9.98 -6.11
CA TYR A 157 -1.13 -11.42 -5.87
C TYR A 157 -1.27 -11.83 -4.39
N ALA A 158 -0.96 -10.91 -3.48
CA ALA A 158 -1.05 -11.10 -2.04
C ALA A 158 -2.49 -11.21 -1.49
N PHE A 159 -3.44 -10.49 -2.10
CA PHE A 159 -4.81 -10.35 -1.58
C PHE A 159 -5.90 -10.76 -2.58
N ASN A 160 -5.63 -10.69 -3.88
CA ASN A 160 -6.61 -10.80 -4.95
C ASN A 160 -6.40 -12.01 -5.87
N GLN A 161 -5.69 -13.07 -5.44
CA GLN A 161 -5.62 -14.33 -6.20
C GLN A 161 -7.00 -15.00 -6.25
N ASN A 162 -7.81 -14.59 -7.24
CA ASN A 162 -8.91 -15.27 -7.95
C ASN A 162 -9.74 -14.24 -8.75
N ARG A 163 -9.09 -13.43 -9.60
CA ARG A 163 -9.76 -12.72 -10.70
C ARG A 163 -9.41 -13.39 -12.01
#